data_AF-A0A0S2HWN4-F1
#
_entry.id   AF-A0A0S2HWN4-F1
#
_cell.length_a   1.000
_cell.length_b   1.000
_cell.length_c   1.000
_cell.angle_alpha   90.00
_cell.angle_beta   90.00
_cell.angle_gamma   90.00
#
_symmetry.space_group_name_H-M   'P 1'
#
loop_
_entity.id
_entity.type
_entity.pdbx_description
1 polymer ?
#
loop_
_entity_poly.entity_id
_entity_poly.type
_entity_poly.pdbx_seq_one_letter_code
_entity_poly.pdbx_strand_id
1 'polypeptide(L)'
;MVKGIFLLLSVFAITLSAISQTAPDSVKVDSLLDSAQYESIVKPNDSLMETNAVESDSLEIKDTTQLIKEQKTPVEKADTAADISLLKDSIANVNERNFRLKDSLHNIHSEINILRLEADSIRAERNLYADSIAYLELEYDSLEHVVAKLKKKNELLRPLNRELSDQIQNLQNKVDSQSVMLDRQIQKIKEKEQLYAEKELIYQKAIQESKIDLVKLEGQLAAKNSQLSGKEREIELLAESISDRKDAIQEKNEEIRLIRDKRQSASVQLDTLKDYLRETEKDLLLTKQELKYSKKEIKALKKRIHDLTNKEKTIRLVQGIGIRNYRSPLYSLKPESSDNPDSYVITNENAGDYEFDFVTGATFKLFDLSADDAKFTSDVGFFLGFGGKNLFKNFYIGPNVKLFDVIHINAGLNIAEFRSLKSGFNEGDRVPQGSSIPTVSQWELTPYFGLTFDFSLITSIAGKL
;
A
#
# COMPACT_ATOMS: atom_id res chain seq x y z
N MET A 1 4.40 22.99 -42.99
CA MET A 1 5.33 24.14 -43.04
C MET A 1 6.74 23.56 -43.11
N VAL A 2 7.46 23.82 -44.22
CA VAL A 2 8.92 23.62 -44.46
C VAL A 2 9.42 22.16 -44.39
N LYS A 3 9.56 21.43 -45.51
CA LYS A 3 10.68 21.38 -46.49
C LYS A 3 12.07 21.12 -45.88
N GLY A 4 12.69 20.00 -46.26
CA GLY A 4 14.03 20.07 -46.87
C GLY A 4 15.13 19.12 -46.36
N ILE A 5 15.58 18.28 -47.31
CA ILE A 5 16.99 18.02 -47.67
C ILE A 5 17.75 16.93 -46.88
N PHE A 6 18.14 15.87 -47.62
CA PHE A 6 19.46 15.20 -47.74
C PHE A 6 19.21 13.85 -48.44
N LEU A 7 19.29 13.69 -49.77
CA LEU A 7 20.45 13.60 -50.68
C LEU A 7 21.62 12.71 -50.21
N LEU A 8 21.99 11.80 -51.12
CA LEU A 8 23.36 11.47 -51.61
C LEU A 8 24.03 10.14 -51.19
N LEU A 9 24.19 9.25 -52.19
CA LEU A 9 25.38 8.48 -52.66
C LEU A 9 24.91 7.09 -53.19
N SER A 10 24.83 6.85 -54.51
CA SER A 10 25.92 6.47 -55.45
C SER A 10 26.51 5.07 -55.12
N VAL A 11 26.85 4.14 -56.02
CA VAL A 11 27.01 4.09 -57.48
C VAL A 11 27.36 2.63 -57.87
N PHE A 12 27.14 2.23 -59.13
CA PHE A 12 27.72 1.09 -59.87
C PHE A 12 27.32 -0.37 -59.56
N ALA A 13 26.72 -1.04 -60.55
CA ALA A 13 27.24 -2.29 -61.10
C ALA A 13 26.67 -2.53 -62.51
N ILE A 14 27.58 -2.69 -63.46
CA ILE A 14 27.39 -2.84 -64.91
C ILE A 14 26.96 -4.28 -65.22
N THR A 15 25.92 -4.43 -66.03
CA THR A 15 25.51 -5.71 -66.63
C THR A 15 26.35 -6.00 -67.87
N LEU A 16 27.11 -7.10 -67.84
CA LEU A 16 27.86 -7.62 -68.98
C LEU A 16 27.57 -9.11 -69.15
N SER A 17 27.49 -9.53 -70.41
CA SER A 17 27.51 -10.88 -70.97
C SER A 17 26.21 -11.69 -71.01
N ALA A 18 25.43 -11.40 -72.05
CA ALA A 18 24.95 -12.45 -72.94
C ALA A 18 26.14 -13.05 -73.70
N ILE A 19 26.14 -14.38 -73.89
CA ILE A 19 26.58 -15.17 -75.05
C ILE A 19 26.64 -16.63 -74.57
N SER A 20 25.69 -17.42 -75.06
CA SER A 20 25.77 -18.88 -75.07
C SER A 20 25.40 -19.32 -76.48
N GLN A 21 26.10 -20.36 -76.94
CA GLN A 21 25.88 -21.17 -78.14
C GLN A 21 26.41 -20.65 -79.48
N THR A 22 27.54 -21.22 -79.91
CA THR A 22 27.75 -21.72 -81.28
C THR A 22 28.89 -22.76 -81.32
N ALA A 23 28.52 -24.04 -81.54
CA ALA A 23 29.11 -25.09 -82.41
C ALA A 23 30.63 -25.45 -82.35
N PRO A 24 31.12 -26.57 -82.95
CA PRO A 24 30.43 -27.62 -83.72
C PRO A 24 30.78 -29.08 -83.35
N ASP A 25 29.94 -29.98 -83.86
CA ASP A 25 30.20 -31.41 -84.06
C ASP A 25 31.48 -31.66 -84.89
N SER A 26 32.23 -32.71 -84.52
CA SER A 26 33.27 -33.30 -85.38
C SER A 26 32.90 -34.74 -85.75
N VAL A 27 32.37 -34.85 -86.96
CA VAL A 27 32.70 -35.80 -88.04
C VAL A 27 33.29 -37.17 -87.65
N LYS A 28 32.49 -38.21 -87.91
CA LYS A 28 32.93 -39.58 -88.22
C LYS A 28 33.71 -39.59 -89.54
N VAL A 29 34.84 -40.29 -89.59
CA VAL A 29 35.39 -40.83 -90.84
C VAL A 29 35.71 -42.30 -90.64
N ASP A 30 35.23 -43.08 -91.60
CA ASP A 30 35.35 -44.51 -91.76
C ASP A 30 36.80 -45.01 -91.84
N SER A 31 37.04 -46.15 -91.20
CA SER A 31 38.17 -47.03 -91.49
C SER A 31 37.72 -48.08 -92.50
N LEU A 32 38.34 -48.10 -93.68
CA LEU A 32 38.26 -49.22 -94.62
C LEU A 32 39.67 -49.65 -95.03
N LEU A 33 39.86 -50.98 -94.93
CA LEU A 33 40.77 -51.88 -95.64
C LEU A 33 42.28 -51.63 -95.60
N ASP A 34 43.09 -52.56 -95.08
CA ASP A 34 43.38 -53.91 -95.59
C ASP A 34 44.43 -53.88 -96.72
N SER A 35 45.64 -54.30 -96.38
CA SER A 35 46.49 -55.09 -97.28
C SER A 35 47.56 -55.80 -96.44
N ALA A 36 47.36 -57.11 -96.32
CA ALA A 36 48.39 -58.05 -95.91
C ALA A 36 49.20 -58.49 -97.15
N GLN A 37 50.42 -58.98 -96.86
CA GLN A 37 51.20 -59.98 -97.60
C GLN A 37 51.90 -59.59 -98.92
N TYR A 38 53.24 -59.66 -98.89
CA TYR A 38 54.11 -60.57 -99.66
C TYR A 38 55.51 -60.58 -99.00
N GLU A 39 55.92 -61.67 -98.34
CA GLU A 39 56.92 -62.66 -98.80
C GLU A 39 58.11 -62.07 -99.60
N SER A 40 59.29 -61.96 -98.97
CA SER A 40 60.40 -62.93 -99.01
C SER A 40 61.16 -62.95 -100.35
N ILE A 41 62.46 -62.64 -100.32
CA ILE A 41 63.56 -63.56 -100.66
C ILE A 41 64.91 -62.93 -100.25
N VAL A 42 65.67 -63.76 -99.55
CA VAL A 42 67.05 -63.67 -99.05
C VAL A 42 67.98 -64.01 -100.24
N LYS A 43 69.10 -63.33 -100.55
CA LYS A 43 70.41 -63.31 -99.87
C LYS A 43 71.36 -62.28 -100.52
N PRO A 44 72.23 -61.60 -99.74
CA PRO A 44 73.54 -61.16 -100.21
C PRO A 44 74.56 -62.31 -100.10
N ASN A 45 75.62 -62.29 -100.89
CA ASN A 45 76.79 -63.11 -100.61
C ASN A 45 78.04 -62.25 -100.75
N ASP A 46 78.72 -62.09 -99.61
CA ASP A 46 80.00 -61.43 -99.44
C ASP A 46 81.16 -62.34 -99.83
N SER A 47 82.24 -61.67 -100.25
CA SER A 47 83.65 -61.94 -99.95
C SER A 47 84.34 -63.23 -100.43
N LEU A 48 85.41 -63.05 -101.20
CA LEU A 48 86.83 -63.40 -100.93
C LEU A 48 87.58 -63.27 -102.28
N MET A 49 88.35 -62.21 -102.53
CA MET A 49 89.76 -61.99 -102.15
C MET A 49 90.73 -63.12 -102.52
N GLU A 50 91.75 -62.70 -103.29
CA GLU A 50 93.10 -63.26 -103.47
C GLU A 50 93.27 -64.56 -104.29
N THR A 51 94.30 -64.80 -105.10
CA THR A 51 95.49 -64.08 -105.60
C THR A 51 96.17 -64.96 -106.68
N ASN A 52 97.10 -64.38 -107.45
CA ASN A 52 98.23 -64.98 -108.21
C ASN A 52 97.92 -65.66 -109.55
N ALA A 53 98.35 -65.12 -110.70
CA ALA A 53 99.72 -64.94 -111.24
C ALA A 53 100.34 -66.24 -111.77
N VAL A 54 100.45 -66.36 -113.11
CA VAL A 54 101.46 -67.09 -113.91
C VAL A 54 101.40 -66.47 -115.33
N GLU A 55 102.40 -65.68 -115.71
CA GLU A 55 103.41 -65.93 -116.76
C GLU A 55 102.84 -66.24 -118.16
N SER A 56 103.02 -65.32 -119.11
CA SER A 56 104.12 -65.29 -120.10
C SER A 56 103.90 -66.29 -121.23
N ASP A 57 103.69 -65.80 -122.45
CA ASP A 57 104.36 -66.40 -123.61
C ASP A 57 104.41 -65.40 -124.78
N SER A 58 105.65 -64.99 -125.03
CA SER A 58 106.16 -64.37 -126.24
C SER A 58 106.04 -65.30 -127.45
N LEU A 59 105.71 -64.77 -128.64
CA LEU A 59 106.15 -65.39 -129.90
C LEU A 59 106.52 -64.31 -130.93
N GLU A 60 107.83 -64.19 -131.12
CA GLU A 60 108.49 -63.68 -132.32
C GLU A 60 108.13 -64.55 -133.55
N ILE A 61 107.85 -63.92 -134.70
CA ILE A 61 108.10 -64.51 -136.03
C ILE A 61 108.60 -63.36 -136.92
N LYS A 62 109.92 -63.12 -136.96
CA LYS A 62 110.90 -63.58 -137.97
C LYS A 62 110.66 -63.09 -139.39
N ASP A 63 111.52 -62.12 -139.76
CA ASP A 63 112.01 -61.87 -141.11
C ASP A 63 112.37 -63.17 -141.85
N THR A 64 112.04 -63.25 -143.14
CA THR A 64 112.80 -64.08 -144.08
C THR A 64 112.76 -63.47 -145.48
N THR A 65 113.92 -62.97 -145.90
CA THR A 65 114.28 -62.61 -147.27
C THR A 65 115.28 -63.66 -147.76
N GLN A 66 115.07 -64.29 -148.94
CA GLN A 66 116.08 -64.84 -149.87
C GLN A 66 115.37 -65.58 -151.03
N LEU A 67 115.42 -65.13 -152.30
CA LEU A 67 116.45 -65.32 -153.35
C LEU A 67 116.47 -66.74 -154.00
N ILE A 68 116.15 -66.80 -155.31
CA ILE A 68 116.65 -67.64 -156.45
C ILE A 68 115.69 -67.30 -157.63
N LYS A 69 115.99 -66.54 -158.69
CA LYS A 69 116.93 -66.62 -159.84
C LYS A 69 116.74 -67.83 -160.81
N GLU A 70 116.52 -67.45 -162.09
CA GLU A 70 116.59 -68.23 -163.35
C GLU A 70 115.32 -69.03 -163.73
N GLN A 71 114.70 -68.93 -164.92
CA GLN A 71 115.23 -68.86 -166.29
C GLN A 71 114.35 -68.02 -167.26
N LYS A 72 114.98 -67.65 -168.38
CA LYS A 72 114.55 -66.80 -169.50
C LYS A 72 113.36 -67.37 -170.31
N THR A 73 112.48 -66.49 -170.79
CA THR A 73 112.33 -66.09 -172.21
C THR A 73 111.24 -65.00 -172.34
N PRO A 74 111.22 -64.21 -173.44
CA PRO A 74 110.79 -62.80 -173.39
C PRO A 74 109.45 -62.53 -174.09
N VAL A 75 108.40 -62.19 -173.34
CA VAL A 75 107.29 -61.29 -173.73
C VAL A 75 106.74 -60.67 -172.43
N GLU A 76 106.33 -59.40 -172.46
CA GLU A 76 105.55 -58.67 -171.43
C GLU A 76 106.28 -58.19 -170.14
N LYS A 77 107.27 -57.31 -170.32
CA LYS A 77 107.91 -56.48 -169.26
C LYS A 77 107.19 -55.14 -168.97
N ALA A 78 105.89 -55.04 -169.23
CA ALA A 78 105.09 -53.85 -168.87
C ALA A 78 104.09 -54.12 -167.74
N ASP A 79 103.51 -55.33 -167.67
CA ASP A 79 102.46 -55.66 -166.71
C ASP A 79 103.00 -55.89 -165.28
N THR A 80 104.20 -56.47 -165.14
CA THR A 80 104.77 -56.78 -163.82
C THR A 80 105.24 -55.54 -163.02
N ALA A 81 105.58 -54.44 -163.68
CA ALA A 81 105.90 -53.17 -163.00
C ALA A 81 104.62 -52.44 -162.54
N ALA A 82 103.53 -52.55 -163.32
CA ALA A 82 102.21 -52.07 -162.95
C ALA A 82 101.65 -52.87 -161.76
N ASP A 83 101.81 -54.19 -161.76
CA ASP A 83 101.41 -55.06 -160.65
C ASP A 83 102.16 -54.76 -159.34
N ILE A 84 103.46 -54.48 -159.42
CA ILE A 84 104.26 -54.08 -158.24
C ILE A 84 103.84 -52.69 -157.73
N SER A 85 103.48 -51.75 -158.60
CA SER A 85 102.93 -50.45 -158.20
C SER A 85 101.58 -50.60 -157.52
N LEU A 86 100.67 -51.40 -158.10
CA LEU A 86 99.36 -51.72 -157.54
C LEU A 86 99.49 -52.42 -156.17
N LEU A 87 100.46 -53.32 -156.01
CA LEU A 87 100.76 -53.97 -154.73
C LEU A 87 101.28 -52.97 -153.69
N LYS A 88 102.16 -52.03 -154.07
CA LYS A 88 102.62 -50.98 -153.15
C LYS A 88 101.49 -50.04 -152.73
N ASP A 89 100.63 -49.65 -153.65
CA ASP A 89 99.47 -48.81 -153.36
C ASP A 89 98.46 -49.56 -152.48
N SER A 90 98.28 -50.86 -152.70
CA SER A 90 97.46 -51.73 -151.85
C SER A 90 98.04 -51.87 -150.44
N ILE A 91 99.36 -52.07 -150.31
CA ILE A 91 100.05 -52.11 -149.01
C ILE A 91 99.94 -50.75 -148.30
N ALA A 92 100.11 -49.64 -149.02
CA ALA A 92 99.95 -48.29 -148.47
C ALA A 92 98.51 -48.07 -147.96
N ASN A 93 97.50 -48.48 -148.73
CA ASN A 93 96.09 -48.41 -148.35
C ASN A 93 95.78 -49.29 -147.13
N VAL A 94 96.32 -50.51 -147.07
CA VAL A 94 96.20 -51.40 -145.90
C VAL A 94 96.86 -50.79 -144.66
N ASN A 95 98.04 -50.17 -144.80
CA ASN A 95 98.72 -49.51 -143.69
C ASN A 95 97.95 -48.27 -143.21
N GLU A 96 97.40 -47.48 -144.12
CA GLU A 96 96.54 -46.33 -143.77
C GLU A 96 95.26 -46.79 -143.06
N ARG A 97 94.63 -47.88 -143.53
CA ARG A 97 93.48 -48.50 -142.84
C ARG A 97 93.87 -49.02 -141.46
N ASN A 98 95.01 -49.71 -141.33
CA ASN A 98 95.51 -50.19 -140.04
C ASN A 98 95.80 -49.05 -139.07
N PHE A 99 96.36 -47.95 -139.54
CA PHE A 99 96.57 -46.74 -138.73
C PHE A 99 95.24 -46.16 -138.25
N ARG A 100 94.26 -45.96 -139.16
CA ARG A 100 92.91 -45.49 -138.81
C ARG A 100 92.18 -46.43 -137.85
N LEU A 101 92.32 -47.75 -138.03
CA LEU A 101 91.75 -48.76 -137.15
C LEU A 101 92.39 -48.71 -135.76
N LYS A 102 93.72 -48.51 -135.68
CA LYS A 102 94.43 -48.38 -134.41
C LYS A 102 94.00 -47.12 -133.64
N ASP A 103 93.85 -45.99 -134.35
CA ASP A 103 93.33 -44.75 -133.75
C ASP A 103 91.87 -44.91 -133.30
N SER A 104 91.02 -45.56 -134.12
CA SER A 104 89.64 -45.87 -133.74
C SER A 104 89.57 -46.78 -132.51
N LEU A 105 90.45 -47.78 -132.42
CA LEU A 105 90.51 -48.69 -131.27
C LEU A 105 90.98 -47.96 -130.01
N HIS A 106 91.94 -47.03 -130.15
CA HIS A 106 92.37 -46.18 -129.04
C HIS A 106 91.24 -45.26 -128.56
N ASN A 107 90.48 -44.65 -129.47
CA ASN A 107 89.33 -43.81 -129.13
C ASN A 107 88.23 -44.61 -128.42
N ILE A 108 87.88 -45.80 -128.93
CA ILE A 108 86.91 -46.70 -128.29
C ILE A 108 87.40 -47.11 -126.89
N HIS A 109 88.69 -47.40 -126.73
CA HIS A 109 89.24 -47.76 -125.42
C HIS A 109 89.14 -46.60 -124.42
N SER A 110 89.42 -45.37 -124.87
CA SER A 110 89.23 -44.16 -124.06
C SER A 110 87.77 -43.98 -123.64
N GLU A 111 86.83 -44.14 -124.59
CA GLU A 111 85.39 -44.03 -124.33
C GLU A 111 84.88 -45.12 -123.36
N ILE A 112 85.36 -46.37 -123.50
CA ILE A 112 85.08 -47.46 -122.56
C ILE A 112 85.58 -47.10 -121.15
N ASN A 113 86.76 -46.49 -121.03
CA ASN A 113 87.30 -46.10 -119.72
C ASN A 113 86.48 -44.96 -119.09
N ILE A 114 86.01 -43.98 -119.89
CA ILE A 114 85.11 -42.92 -119.40
C ILE A 114 83.78 -43.52 -118.92
N LEU A 115 83.15 -44.39 -119.71
CA LEU A 115 81.89 -45.04 -119.33
C LEU A 115 82.03 -45.93 -118.09
N ARG A 116 83.19 -46.58 -117.90
CA ARG A 116 83.50 -47.31 -116.66
C ARG A 116 83.55 -46.39 -115.46
N LEU A 117 84.26 -45.27 -115.55
CA LEU A 117 84.32 -44.28 -114.47
C LEU A 117 82.94 -43.69 -114.15
N GLU A 118 82.12 -43.42 -115.16
CA GLU A 118 80.75 -42.96 -114.97
C GLU A 118 79.87 -44.03 -114.30
N ALA A 119 79.97 -45.29 -114.74
CA ALA A 119 79.25 -46.40 -114.13
C ALA A 119 79.66 -46.63 -112.65
N ASP A 120 80.96 -46.48 -112.34
CA ASP A 120 81.47 -46.56 -110.97
C ASP A 120 80.97 -45.39 -110.11
N SER A 121 80.91 -44.16 -110.68
CA SER A 121 80.33 -42.99 -110.02
C SER A 121 78.85 -43.18 -109.71
N ILE A 122 78.05 -43.65 -110.67
CA ILE A 122 76.62 -43.94 -110.50
C ILE A 122 76.43 -45.02 -109.43
N ARG A 123 77.29 -46.05 -109.41
CA ARG A 123 77.24 -47.09 -108.39
C ARG A 123 77.53 -46.53 -106.99
N ALA A 124 78.50 -45.62 -106.87
CA ALA A 124 78.81 -44.96 -105.61
C ALA A 124 77.63 -44.10 -105.11
N GLU A 125 77.01 -43.30 -105.99
CA GLU A 125 75.82 -42.51 -105.65
C GLU A 125 74.64 -43.41 -105.24
N ARG A 126 74.41 -44.50 -105.98
CA ARG A 126 73.37 -45.48 -105.63
C ARG A 126 73.59 -46.06 -104.23
N ASN A 127 74.83 -46.37 -103.85
CA ASN A 127 75.13 -46.89 -102.52
C ASN A 127 74.86 -45.84 -101.43
N LEU A 128 75.22 -44.57 -101.66
CA LEU A 128 74.90 -43.47 -100.73
C LEU A 128 73.39 -43.28 -100.56
N TYR A 129 72.61 -43.38 -101.65
CA TYR A 129 71.16 -43.32 -101.55
C TYR A 129 70.57 -44.53 -100.81
N ALA A 130 71.11 -45.73 -101.03
CA ALA A 130 70.70 -46.93 -100.30
C ALA A 130 70.96 -46.80 -98.80
N ASP A 131 72.13 -46.29 -98.40
CA ASP A 131 72.48 -46.04 -97.00
C ASP A 131 71.55 -44.98 -96.36
N SER A 132 71.24 -43.91 -97.10
CA SER A 132 70.30 -42.86 -96.65
C SER A 132 68.88 -43.40 -96.47
N ILE A 133 68.40 -44.23 -97.39
CA ILE A 133 67.09 -44.89 -97.27
C ILE A 133 67.07 -45.82 -96.04
N ALA A 134 68.10 -46.65 -95.86
CA ALA A 134 68.18 -47.54 -94.70
C ALA A 134 68.19 -46.76 -93.37
N TYR A 135 68.86 -45.61 -93.31
CA TYR A 135 68.83 -44.72 -92.15
C TYR A 135 67.43 -44.15 -91.90
N LEU A 136 66.75 -43.66 -92.95
CA LEU A 136 65.39 -43.12 -92.84
C LEU A 136 64.37 -44.17 -92.44
N GLU A 137 64.51 -45.42 -92.90
CA GLU A 137 63.67 -46.55 -92.48
C GLU A 137 63.83 -46.83 -90.98
N LEU A 138 65.08 -46.87 -90.48
CA LEU A 138 65.33 -47.01 -89.04
C LEU A 138 64.75 -45.86 -88.21
N GLU A 139 64.86 -44.63 -88.71
CA GLU A 139 64.27 -43.46 -88.04
C GLU A 139 62.73 -43.49 -88.07
N TYR A 140 62.14 -43.94 -89.18
CA TYR A 140 60.71 -44.13 -89.33
C TYR A 140 60.18 -45.18 -88.34
N ASP A 141 60.83 -46.35 -88.25
CA ASP A 141 60.45 -47.43 -87.32
C ASP A 141 60.54 -46.95 -85.85
N SER A 142 61.58 -46.19 -85.53
CA SER A 142 61.75 -45.58 -84.22
C SER A 142 60.62 -44.59 -83.89
N LEU A 143 60.26 -43.73 -84.84
CA LEU A 143 59.15 -42.78 -84.70
C LEU A 143 57.80 -43.49 -84.58
N GLU A 144 57.57 -44.56 -85.34
CA GLU A 144 56.36 -45.37 -85.25
C GLU A 144 56.21 -45.98 -83.85
N HIS A 145 57.29 -46.53 -83.29
CA HIS A 145 57.31 -47.02 -81.91
C HIS A 145 57.02 -45.92 -80.89
N VAL A 146 57.58 -44.72 -81.06
CA VAL A 146 57.28 -43.56 -80.18
C VAL A 146 55.81 -43.17 -80.27
N VAL A 147 55.24 -43.09 -81.47
CA VAL A 147 53.83 -42.78 -81.70
C VAL A 147 52.93 -43.83 -81.06
N ALA A 148 53.23 -45.12 -81.21
CA ALA A 148 52.48 -46.20 -80.58
C ALA A 148 52.51 -46.09 -79.05
N LYS A 149 53.69 -45.79 -78.47
CA LYS A 149 53.84 -45.58 -77.02
C LYS A 149 53.05 -44.37 -76.53
N LEU A 150 53.03 -43.28 -77.29
CA LEU A 150 52.25 -42.07 -76.95
C LEU A 150 50.75 -42.31 -77.06
N LYS A 151 50.28 -43.03 -78.11
CA LYS A 151 48.88 -43.44 -78.24
C LYS A 151 48.43 -44.26 -77.03
N LYS A 152 49.21 -45.28 -76.64
CA LYS A 152 48.92 -46.10 -75.46
C LYS A 152 48.86 -45.28 -74.17
N LYS A 153 49.80 -44.34 -73.98
CA LYS A 153 49.76 -43.42 -72.81
C LYS A 153 48.52 -42.54 -72.82
N ASN A 154 48.12 -42.02 -73.99
CA ASN A 154 46.92 -41.19 -74.13
C ASN A 154 45.63 -41.99 -73.85
N GLU A 155 45.55 -43.23 -74.34
CA GLU A 155 44.46 -44.16 -74.04
C GLU A 155 44.33 -44.47 -72.55
N LEU A 156 45.45 -44.53 -71.81
CA LEU A 156 45.44 -44.70 -70.35
C LEU A 156 45.09 -43.41 -69.60
N LEU A 157 45.52 -42.24 -70.10
CA LEU A 157 45.24 -40.95 -69.45
C LEU A 157 43.79 -40.49 -69.61
N ARG A 158 43.13 -40.82 -70.73
CA ARG A 158 41.72 -40.45 -70.97
C ARG A 158 40.75 -40.95 -69.89
N PRO A 159 40.69 -42.25 -69.54
CA PRO A 159 39.79 -42.72 -68.49
C PRO A 159 40.17 -42.16 -67.12
N LEU A 160 41.46 -42.02 -66.81
CA LEU A 160 41.91 -41.41 -65.56
C LEU A 160 41.45 -39.96 -65.42
N ASN A 161 41.53 -39.18 -66.49
CA ASN A 161 41.07 -37.78 -66.48
C ASN A 161 39.54 -37.68 -66.38
N ARG A 162 38.80 -38.60 -67.00
CA ARG A 162 37.34 -38.71 -66.81
C ARG A 162 37.00 -39.05 -65.36
N GLU A 163 37.65 -40.06 -64.79
CA GLU A 163 37.45 -40.46 -63.40
C GLU A 163 37.75 -39.30 -62.44
N LEU A 164 38.86 -38.58 -62.65
CA LEU A 164 39.20 -37.41 -61.84
C LEU A 164 38.14 -36.30 -61.98
N SER A 165 37.65 -36.05 -63.19
CA SER A 165 36.56 -35.09 -63.44
C SER A 165 35.27 -35.49 -62.72
N ASP A 166 34.91 -36.78 -62.73
CA ASP A 166 33.73 -37.30 -62.04
C ASP A 166 33.89 -37.20 -60.52
N GLN A 167 35.09 -37.48 -59.99
CA GLN A 167 35.40 -37.29 -58.57
C GLN A 167 35.31 -35.82 -58.15
N ILE A 168 35.84 -34.90 -58.97
CA ILE A 168 35.74 -33.45 -58.72
C ILE A 168 34.27 -33.02 -58.70
N GLN A 169 33.47 -33.45 -59.67
CA GLN A 169 32.05 -33.10 -59.72
C GLN A 169 31.28 -33.66 -58.51
N ASN A 170 31.59 -34.90 -58.09
CA ASN A 170 30.98 -35.50 -56.90
C ASN A 170 31.37 -34.74 -55.62
N LEU A 171 32.64 -34.36 -55.48
CA LEU A 171 33.10 -33.56 -54.35
C LEU A 171 32.45 -32.16 -54.35
N GLN A 172 32.33 -31.51 -55.50
CA GLN A 172 31.60 -30.24 -55.62
C GLN A 172 30.14 -30.39 -55.18
N ASN A 173 29.43 -31.39 -55.69
CA ASN A 173 28.04 -31.66 -55.31
C ASN A 173 27.89 -31.93 -53.80
N LYS A 174 28.85 -32.64 -53.19
CA LYS A 174 28.87 -32.87 -51.73
C LYS A 174 29.10 -31.58 -50.95
N VAL A 175 30.04 -30.74 -51.39
CA VAL A 175 30.31 -29.44 -50.77
C VAL A 175 29.09 -28.53 -50.87
N ASP A 176 28.45 -28.44 -52.04
CA ASP A 176 27.25 -27.63 -52.23
C ASP A 176 26.09 -28.12 -51.36
N SER A 177 25.89 -29.45 -51.29
CA SER A 177 24.87 -30.04 -50.42
C SER A 177 25.12 -29.75 -48.94
N GLN A 178 26.38 -29.85 -48.49
CA GLN A 178 26.77 -29.50 -47.13
C GLN A 178 26.60 -28.01 -46.85
N SER A 179 26.94 -27.13 -47.79
CA SER A 179 26.73 -25.68 -47.68
C SER A 179 25.26 -25.36 -47.46
N VAL A 180 24.37 -25.90 -48.30
CA VAL A 180 22.91 -25.70 -48.16
C VAL A 180 22.39 -26.24 -46.83
N MET A 181 22.92 -27.38 -46.36
CA MET A 181 22.55 -27.93 -45.05
C MET A 181 22.97 -27.01 -43.90
N LEU A 182 24.19 -26.47 -43.95
CA LEU A 182 24.70 -25.53 -42.95
C LEU A 182 23.91 -24.22 -42.95
N ASP A 183 23.58 -23.66 -44.11
CA ASP A 183 22.77 -22.44 -44.21
C ASP A 183 21.39 -22.63 -43.58
N ARG A 184 20.76 -23.79 -43.81
CA ARG A 184 19.48 -24.14 -43.16
C ARG A 184 19.63 -24.31 -41.65
N GLN A 185 20.73 -24.87 -41.16
CA GLN A 185 20.99 -24.97 -39.72
C GLN A 185 21.20 -23.60 -39.09
N ILE A 186 21.96 -22.72 -39.74
CA ILE A 186 22.18 -21.34 -39.31
C ILE A 186 20.85 -20.59 -39.26
N GLN A 187 20.00 -20.74 -40.27
CA GLN A 187 18.67 -20.13 -40.28
C GLN A 187 17.81 -20.62 -39.10
N LYS A 188 17.77 -21.94 -38.86
CA LYS A 188 17.04 -22.51 -37.72
C LYS A 188 17.57 -22.01 -36.37
N ILE A 189 18.89 -21.83 -36.23
CA ILE A 189 19.50 -21.29 -35.01
C ILE A 189 19.07 -19.83 -34.82
N LYS A 190 19.12 -19.01 -35.87
CA LYS A 190 18.65 -17.61 -35.81
C LYS A 190 17.18 -17.49 -35.44
N GLU A 191 16.31 -18.31 -36.04
CA GLU A 191 14.88 -18.37 -35.68
C GLU A 191 14.68 -18.76 -34.21
N LYS A 192 15.47 -19.72 -33.72
CA LYS A 192 15.43 -20.16 -32.32
C LYS A 192 15.92 -19.08 -31.35
N GLU A 193 16.98 -18.37 -31.69
CA GLU A 193 17.50 -17.23 -30.91
C GLU A 193 16.47 -16.10 -30.83
N GLN A 194 15.80 -15.78 -31.93
CA GLN A 194 14.71 -14.80 -31.95
C GLN A 194 13.56 -15.24 -31.04
N LEU A 195 13.12 -16.50 -31.14
CA LEU A 195 12.07 -17.05 -30.26
C LEU A 195 12.46 -17.02 -28.78
N TYR A 196 13.74 -17.26 -28.45
CA TYR A 196 14.23 -17.13 -27.08
C TYR A 196 14.22 -15.69 -26.59
N ALA A 197 14.64 -14.73 -27.42
CA ALA A 197 14.60 -13.31 -27.08
C ALA A 197 13.15 -12.83 -26.85
N GLU A 198 12.21 -13.25 -27.70
CA GLU A 198 10.78 -12.95 -27.52
C GLU A 198 10.22 -13.56 -26.24
N LYS A 199 10.53 -14.83 -25.95
CA LYS A 199 10.11 -15.49 -24.70
C LYS A 199 10.68 -14.81 -23.46
N GLU A 200 11.96 -14.45 -23.48
CA GLU A 200 12.61 -13.74 -22.38
C GLU A 200 11.92 -12.40 -22.12
N LEU A 201 11.59 -11.65 -23.17
CA LEU A 201 10.85 -10.40 -23.05
C LEU A 201 9.44 -10.60 -22.48
N ILE A 202 8.74 -11.67 -22.87
CA ILE A 202 7.44 -12.04 -22.31
C ILE A 202 7.57 -12.39 -20.82
N TYR A 203 8.57 -13.19 -20.44
CA TYR A 203 8.81 -13.54 -19.03
C TYR A 203 9.16 -12.31 -18.19
N GLN A 204 10.01 -11.42 -18.69
CA GLN A 204 10.34 -10.17 -18.00
C GLN A 204 9.11 -9.29 -17.79
N LYS A 205 8.25 -9.16 -18.81
CA LYS A 205 6.97 -8.43 -18.69
C LYS A 205 6.04 -9.09 -17.66
N ALA A 206 5.87 -10.41 -17.71
CA ALA A 206 5.03 -11.14 -16.76
C ALA A 206 5.54 -11.00 -15.31
N ILE A 207 6.86 -11.02 -15.09
CA ILE A 207 7.48 -10.77 -13.79
C ILE A 207 7.20 -9.33 -13.31
N GLN A 208 7.33 -8.34 -14.20
CA GLN A 208 7.04 -6.95 -13.86
C GLN A 208 5.56 -6.73 -13.53
N GLU A 209 4.65 -7.31 -14.31
CA GLU A 209 3.21 -7.25 -14.08
C GLU A 209 2.84 -7.93 -12.75
N SER A 210 3.39 -9.11 -12.48
CA SER A 210 3.22 -9.80 -11.19
C SER A 210 3.73 -8.99 -10.01
N LYS A 211 4.86 -8.28 -10.14
CA LYS A 211 5.35 -7.36 -9.09
C LYS A 211 4.41 -6.19 -8.87
N ILE A 212 3.86 -5.60 -9.94
CA ILE A 212 2.89 -4.51 -9.84
C ILE A 212 1.64 -4.99 -9.10
N ASP A 213 1.13 -6.17 -9.43
CA ASP A 213 -0.06 -6.72 -8.78
C ASP A 213 0.20 -7.11 -7.33
N LEU A 214 1.39 -7.62 -7.00
CA LEU A 214 1.82 -7.84 -5.62
C LEU A 214 1.77 -6.53 -4.81
N VAL A 215 2.36 -5.45 -5.33
CA VAL A 215 2.36 -4.14 -4.66
C VAL A 215 0.94 -3.59 -4.49
N LYS A 216 0.06 -3.76 -5.50
CA LYS A 216 -1.36 -3.38 -5.37
C LYS A 216 -2.06 -4.18 -4.28
N LEU A 217 -1.85 -5.50 -4.21
CA LEU A 217 -2.44 -6.37 -3.21
C LEU A 217 -1.92 -6.02 -1.80
N GLU A 218 -0.62 -5.77 -1.65
CA GLU A 218 -0.02 -5.29 -0.40
C GLU A 218 -0.63 -3.95 0.04
N GLY A 219 -0.82 -3.00 -0.90
CA GLY A 219 -1.48 -1.73 -0.64
C GLY A 219 -2.95 -1.90 -0.21
N GLN A 220 -3.71 -2.77 -0.88
CA GLN A 220 -5.09 -3.09 -0.51
C GLN A 220 -5.16 -3.77 0.88
N LEU A 221 -4.23 -4.68 1.17
CA LEU A 221 -4.15 -5.38 2.44
C LEU A 221 -3.79 -4.42 3.58
N ALA A 222 -2.83 -3.51 3.37
CA ALA A 222 -2.50 -2.46 4.32
C ALA A 222 -3.69 -1.53 4.61
N ALA A 223 -4.41 -1.10 3.55
CA ALA A 223 -5.62 -0.29 3.70
C ALA A 223 -6.71 -1.03 4.47
N LYS A 224 -6.92 -2.33 4.20
CA LYS A 224 -7.88 -3.16 4.93
C LYS A 224 -7.47 -3.39 6.38
N ASN A 225 -6.20 -3.61 6.67
CA ASN A 225 -5.69 -3.75 8.03
C ASN A 225 -5.86 -2.45 8.83
N SER A 226 -5.58 -1.29 8.22
CA SER A 226 -5.85 0.01 8.86
C SER A 226 -7.34 0.22 9.12
N GLN A 227 -8.21 -0.19 8.19
CA GLN A 227 -9.66 -0.13 8.37
C GLN A 227 -10.13 -1.07 9.49
N LEU A 228 -9.59 -2.29 9.57
CA LEU A 228 -9.89 -3.25 10.62
C LEU A 228 -9.45 -2.72 12.00
N SER A 229 -8.22 -2.21 12.10
CA SER A 229 -7.73 -1.60 13.35
C SER A 229 -8.59 -0.42 13.81
N GLY A 230 -9.06 0.41 12.87
CA GLY A 230 -10.03 1.47 13.19
C GLY A 230 -11.36 0.94 13.73
N LYS A 231 -11.89 -0.13 13.12
CA LYS A 231 -13.12 -0.80 13.59
C LYS A 231 -12.94 -1.53 14.92
N GLU A 232 -11.79 -2.15 15.16
CA GLU A 232 -11.47 -2.76 16.45
C GLU A 232 -11.49 -1.73 17.57
N ARG A 233 -10.88 -0.55 17.33
CA ARG A 233 -10.93 0.56 18.28
C ARG A 233 -12.36 1.09 18.49
N GLU A 234 -13.16 1.16 17.44
CA GLU A 234 -14.58 1.51 17.54
C GLU A 234 -15.35 0.49 18.40
N ILE A 235 -15.11 -0.82 18.18
CA ILE A 235 -15.70 -1.89 18.98
C ILE A 235 -15.30 -1.79 20.45
N GLU A 236 -14.03 -1.50 20.76
CA GLU A 236 -13.56 -1.30 22.13
C GLU A 236 -14.29 -0.14 22.81
N LEU A 237 -14.39 1.02 22.15
CA LEU A 237 -15.09 2.19 22.69
C LEU A 237 -16.59 1.92 22.89
N LEU A 238 -17.22 1.19 21.96
CA LEU A 238 -18.61 0.77 22.10
C LEU A 238 -18.79 -0.24 23.25
N ALA A 239 -17.86 -1.18 23.42
CA ALA A 239 -17.89 -2.14 24.52
C ALA A 239 -17.74 -1.44 25.88
N GLU A 240 -16.84 -0.46 25.99
CA GLU A 240 -16.70 0.39 27.18
C GLU A 240 -17.99 1.16 27.46
N SER A 241 -18.57 1.83 26.45
CA SER A 241 -19.84 2.55 26.61
C SER A 241 -21.01 1.65 27.01
N ILE A 242 -21.05 0.41 26.50
CA ILE A 242 -22.05 -0.59 26.90
C ILE A 242 -21.84 -1.01 28.36
N SER A 243 -20.58 -1.18 28.79
CA SER A 243 -20.25 -1.49 30.18
C SER A 243 -20.71 -0.38 31.12
N ASP A 244 -20.37 0.89 30.82
CA ASP A 244 -20.79 2.04 31.63
C ASP A 244 -22.30 2.14 31.75
N ARG A 245 -23.02 1.92 30.64
CA ARG A 245 -24.49 1.91 30.64
C ARG A 245 -25.05 0.76 31.46
N LYS A 246 -24.42 -0.41 31.41
CA LYS A 246 -24.83 -1.57 32.21
C LYS A 246 -24.67 -1.29 33.71
N ASP A 247 -23.56 -0.67 34.10
CA ASP A 247 -23.30 -0.29 35.49
C ASP A 247 -24.29 0.77 35.97
N ALA A 248 -24.58 1.80 35.15
CA ALA A 248 -25.60 2.80 35.45
C ALA A 248 -27.01 2.18 35.56
N ILE A 249 -27.35 1.19 34.73
CA ILE A 249 -28.62 0.45 34.85
C ILE A 249 -28.66 -0.35 36.15
N GLN A 250 -27.56 -1.00 36.54
CA GLN A 250 -27.49 -1.72 37.81
C GLN A 250 -27.68 -0.77 39.01
N GLU A 251 -27.03 0.39 39.01
CA GLU A 251 -27.21 1.42 40.04
C GLU A 251 -28.69 1.87 40.12
N LYS A 252 -29.31 2.16 38.97
CA LYS A 252 -30.74 2.53 38.93
C LYS A 252 -31.66 1.42 39.40
N ASN A 253 -31.33 0.15 39.11
CA ASN A 253 -32.10 -0.98 39.61
C ASN A 253 -32.02 -1.11 41.14
N GLU A 254 -30.85 -0.88 41.73
CA GLU A 254 -30.71 -0.84 43.20
C GLU A 254 -31.44 0.35 43.82
N GLU A 255 -31.38 1.54 43.21
CA GLU A 255 -32.21 2.68 43.64
C GLU A 255 -33.71 2.37 43.60
N ILE A 256 -34.20 1.78 42.50
CA ILE A 256 -35.61 1.38 42.36
C ILE A 256 -35.99 0.36 43.43
N ARG A 257 -35.11 -0.60 43.72
CA ARG A 257 -35.33 -1.58 44.78
C ARG A 257 -35.44 -0.91 46.16
N LEU A 258 -34.53 0.01 46.50
CA LEU A 258 -34.61 0.78 47.74
C LEU A 258 -35.89 1.61 47.85
N ILE A 259 -36.33 2.24 46.75
CA ILE A 259 -37.60 2.97 46.70
C ILE A 259 -38.79 2.03 46.91
N ARG A 260 -38.76 0.84 46.29
CA ARG A 260 -39.80 -0.18 46.46
C ARG A 260 -39.88 -0.63 47.92
N ASP A 261 -38.75 -0.92 48.56
CA ASP A 261 -38.69 -1.35 49.96
C ASP A 261 -39.20 -0.25 50.91
N LYS A 262 -38.79 1.01 50.69
CA LYS A 262 -39.33 2.17 51.43
C LYS A 262 -40.83 2.32 51.26
N ARG A 263 -41.34 2.18 50.03
CA ARG A 263 -42.78 2.23 49.74
C ARG A 263 -43.54 1.11 50.43
N GLN A 264 -42.99 -0.10 50.45
CA GLN A 264 -43.60 -1.24 51.14
C GLN A 264 -43.64 -1.00 52.66
N SER A 265 -42.54 -0.53 53.25
CA SER A 265 -42.49 -0.15 54.68
C SER A 265 -43.51 0.94 55.01
N ALA A 266 -43.56 2.00 54.20
CA ALA A 266 -44.56 3.06 54.35
C ALA A 266 -46.00 2.52 54.20
N SER A 267 -46.25 1.56 53.30
CA SER A 267 -47.55 0.91 53.17
C SER A 267 -47.94 0.15 54.43
N VAL A 268 -47.01 -0.63 55.00
CA VAL A 268 -47.23 -1.35 56.26
C VAL A 268 -47.52 -0.37 57.40
N GLN A 269 -46.75 0.72 57.50
CA GLN A 269 -47.01 1.78 58.47
C GLN A 269 -48.41 2.39 58.29
N LEU A 270 -48.80 2.68 57.05
CA LEU A 270 -50.11 3.24 56.72
C LEU A 270 -51.23 2.27 57.12
N ASP A 271 -51.06 0.97 56.89
CA ASP A 271 -52.02 -0.05 57.31
C ASP A 271 -52.08 -0.19 58.84
N THR A 272 -50.94 -0.17 59.55
CA THR A 272 -50.95 -0.14 61.03
C THR A 272 -51.62 1.12 61.59
N LEU A 273 -51.42 2.28 60.95
CA LEU A 273 -52.10 3.52 61.34
C LEU A 273 -53.60 3.46 61.05
N LYS A 274 -54.03 2.83 59.95
CA LYS A 274 -55.45 2.59 59.67
C LYS A 274 -56.07 1.66 60.69
N ASP A 275 -55.37 0.60 61.10
CA ASP A 275 -55.87 -0.33 62.12
C ASP A 275 -55.96 0.36 63.48
N TYR A 276 -54.93 1.15 63.85
CA TYR A 276 -54.97 1.99 65.05
C TYR A 276 -56.10 3.03 64.99
N LEU A 277 -56.34 3.65 63.83
CA LEU A 277 -57.46 4.56 63.61
C LEU A 277 -58.79 3.84 63.79
N ARG A 278 -58.96 2.64 63.23
CA ARG A 278 -60.18 1.83 63.41
C ARG A 278 -60.39 1.43 64.87
N GLU A 279 -59.33 1.07 65.57
CA GLU A 279 -59.39 0.70 66.99
C GLU A 279 -59.75 1.90 67.85
N THR A 280 -59.12 3.05 67.62
CA THR A 280 -59.48 4.31 68.30
C THR A 280 -60.89 4.80 67.92
N GLU A 281 -61.35 4.61 66.69
CA GLU A 281 -62.75 4.88 66.29
C GLU A 281 -63.74 3.96 67.01
N LYS A 282 -63.38 2.68 67.18
CA LYS A 282 -64.18 1.70 67.94
C LYS A 282 -64.23 2.07 69.43
N ASP A 283 -63.10 2.45 70.01
CA ASP A 283 -63.02 2.94 71.39
C ASP A 283 -63.79 4.26 71.56
N LEU A 284 -63.73 5.14 70.56
CA LEU A 284 -64.53 6.37 70.53
C LEU A 284 -66.03 6.04 70.44
N LEU A 285 -66.42 5.02 69.67
CA LEU A 285 -67.81 4.55 69.61
C LEU A 285 -68.26 3.94 70.93
N LEU A 286 -67.41 3.14 71.58
CA LEU A 286 -67.67 2.56 72.90
C LEU A 286 -67.80 3.65 73.96
N THR A 287 -66.83 4.55 74.06
CA THR A 287 -66.90 5.71 74.95
C THR A 287 -68.06 6.63 74.60
N LYS A 288 -68.46 6.78 73.33
CA LYS A 288 -69.67 7.52 72.94
C LYS A 288 -70.95 6.80 73.36
N GLN A 289 -70.97 5.46 73.35
CA GLN A 289 -72.07 4.66 73.89
C GLN A 289 -72.12 4.72 75.41
N GLU A 290 -70.99 4.62 76.10
CA GLU A 290 -70.84 4.82 77.55
C GLU A 290 -71.24 6.24 77.93
N LEU A 291 -70.81 7.26 77.18
CA LEU A 291 -71.24 8.64 77.31
C LEU A 291 -72.73 8.77 77.04
N LYS A 292 -73.34 8.00 76.14
CA LYS A 292 -74.80 8.00 75.90
C LYS A 292 -75.55 7.36 77.07
N TYR A 293 -75.01 6.31 77.67
CA TYR A 293 -75.54 5.66 78.89
C TYR A 293 -75.38 6.57 80.11
N SER A 294 -74.18 7.06 80.36
CA SER A 294 -73.88 8.10 81.34
C SER A 294 -74.70 9.36 81.08
N LYS A 295 -74.94 9.80 79.84
CA LYS A 295 -75.87 10.91 79.54
C LYS A 295 -77.31 10.57 79.87
N LYS A 296 -77.78 9.33 79.72
CA LYS A 296 -79.12 8.92 80.17
C LYS A 296 -79.21 8.92 81.70
N GLU A 297 -78.15 8.48 82.38
CA GLU A 297 -78.03 8.45 83.84
C GLU A 297 -77.89 9.86 84.43
N ILE A 298 -77.06 10.70 83.82
CA ILE A 298 -76.95 12.14 84.02
C ILE A 298 -78.25 12.85 83.62
N LYS A 299 -79.05 12.38 82.65
CA LYS A 299 -80.37 12.99 82.35
C LYS A 299 -81.40 12.63 83.43
N ALA A 300 -81.32 11.45 84.03
CA ALA A 300 -82.09 11.07 85.20
C ALA A 300 -81.66 11.86 86.47
N LEU A 301 -80.35 12.10 86.65
CA LEU A 301 -79.80 12.94 87.72
C LEU A 301 -79.97 14.46 87.47
N LYS A 302 -79.90 14.93 86.23
CA LYS A 302 -80.16 16.32 85.83
C LYS A 302 -81.63 16.66 85.96
N LYS A 303 -82.57 15.74 85.75
CA LYS A 303 -83.98 15.97 86.09
C LYS A 303 -84.19 16.12 87.62
N ARG A 304 -83.22 15.69 88.44
CA ARG A 304 -83.21 15.79 89.90
C ARG A 304 -82.36 16.96 90.44
N ILE A 305 -81.44 17.49 89.63
CA ILE A 305 -80.56 18.64 89.94
C ILE A 305 -81.06 19.94 89.28
N HIS A 306 -81.84 19.87 88.19
CA HIS A 306 -82.41 21.04 87.51
C HIS A 306 -83.58 21.69 88.27
N ASP A 307 -84.17 20.99 89.26
CA ASP A 307 -85.08 21.60 90.24
C ASP A 307 -84.33 22.36 91.36
N LEU A 308 -82.98 22.35 91.39
CA LEU A 308 -82.22 22.81 92.56
C LEU A 308 -81.16 23.89 92.35
N THR A 309 -80.79 24.35 91.16
CA THR A 309 -79.81 25.47 91.10
C THR A 309 -79.75 26.23 89.78
N ASN A 310 -79.74 27.56 89.92
CA ASN A 310 -79.97 28.59 88.93
C ASN A 310 -78.65 29.27 88.48
N LYS A 311 -78.66 29.79 87.24
CA LYS A 311 -77.90 30.95 86.69
C LYS A 311 -76.37 30.88 86.50
N GLU A 312 -75.98 31.07 85.24
CA GLU A 312 -74.64 31.35 84.72
C GLU A 312 -74.11 32.71 85.19
N LYS A 313 -72.84 32.77 85.61
CA LYS A 313 -72.10 34.00 85.97
C LYS A 313 -70.98 34.22 84.96
N THR A 314 -70.91 35.40 84.35
CA THR A 314 -69.83 35.82 83.45
C THR A 314 -68.78 36.63 84.22
N ILE A 315 -67.52 36.19 84.17
CA ILE A 315 -66.35 36.85 84.76
C ILE A 315 -65.62 37.62 83.65
N ARG A 316 -65.21 38.86 83.91
CA ARG A 316 -64.43 39.68 82.95
C ARG A 316 -63.13 40.19 83.57
N LEU A 317 -62.09 40.32 82.76
CA LEU A 317 -60.79 40.87 83.17
C LEU A 317 -60.71 42.35 82.80
N VAL A 318 -60.40 43.20 83.79
CA VAL A 318 -60.35 44.66 83.66
C VAL A 318 -59.01 45.20 84.17
N GLN A 319 -58.61 46.36 83.63
CA GLN A 319 -57.39 47.06 84.03
C GLN A 319 -57.60 48.59 84.01
N GLY A 320 -57.00 49.31 84.96
CA GLY A 320 -57.09 50.76 85.02
C GLY A 320 -56.44 51.36 86.25
N ILE A 321 -57.02 52.43 86.78
CA ILE A 321 -56.42 53.25 87.85
C ILE A 321 -57.32 53.23 89.08
N GLY A 322 -56.73 52.95 90.23
CA GLY A 322 -57.33 53.07 91.56
C GLY A 322 -56.75 54.28 92.28
N ILE A 323 -57.61 55.09 92.88
CA ILE A 323 -57.27 56.23 93.72
C ILE A 323 -57.65 55.85 95.14
N ARG A 324 -56.68 55.73 96.04
CA ARG A 324 -56.93 55.45 97.45
C ARG A 324 -56.65 56.69 98.30
N ASN A 325 -57.45 56.86 99.35
CA ASN A 325 -57.30 57.94 100.33
C ASN A 325 -56.34 57.53 101.46
N TYR A 326 -55.17 57.05 101.04
CA TYR A 326 -54.04 56.74 101.91
C TYR A 326 -52.81 56.59 101.03
N ARG A 327 -51.80 57.40 101.28
CA ARG A 327 -50.53 57.31 100.57
C ARG A 327 -49.55 56.46 101.36
N SER A 328 -48.99 55.45 100.70
CA SER A 328 -47.98 54.57 101.30
C SER A 328 -46.88 55.40 101.94
N PRO A 329 -46.63 55.29 103.26
CA PRO A 329 -45.58 56.08 103.89
C PRO A 329 -44.20 55.62 103.37
N LEU A 330 -43.33 56.59 103.10
CA LEU A 330 -41.93 56.32 102.78
C LEU A 330 -41.06 56.94 103.86
N TYR A 331 -40.85 56.17 104.93
CA TYR A 331 -40.01 56.61 106.03
C TYR A 331 -38.54 56.62 105.62
N SER A 332 -37.88 57.74 105.87
CA SER A 332 -36.44 57.92 105.78
C SER A 332 -35.90 58.60 107.04
N LEU A 333 -34.63 58.33 107.36
CA LEU A 333 -33.93 59.00 108.45
C LEU A 333 -33.21 60.21 107.90
N LYS A 334 -33.52 61.39 108.44
CA LYS A 334 -32.80 62.63 108.14
C LYS A 334 -32.12 63.14 109.41
N PRO A 335 -30.87 63.65 109.33
CA PRO A 335 -30.21 64.23 110.50
C PRO A 335 -31.05 65.41 111.00
N GLU A 336 -31.21 65.53 112.33
CA GLU A 336 -32.08 66.53 112.96
C GLU A 336 -31.65 67.96 112.63
N SER A 337 -30.34 68.19 112.57
CA SER A 337 -29.70 69.45 112.21
C SER A 337 -28.31 69.14 111.65
N SER A 338 -27.80 70.01 110.77
CA SER A 338 -26.42 69.94 110.28
C SER A 338 -25.37 70.01 111.40
N ASP A 339 -25.75 70.51 112.58
CA ASP A 339 -24.85 70.72 113.73
C ASP A 339 -24.90 69.56 114.76
N ASN A 340 -25.79 68.58 114.60
CA ASN A 340 -25.92 67.45 115.53
C ASN A 340 -26.11 66.12 114.77
N PRO A 341 -25.02 65.57 114.19
CA PRO A 341 -25.09 64.42 113.29
C PRO A 341 -25.43 63.08 113.97
N ASP A 342 -25.43 63.03 115.31
CA ASP A 342 -25.61 61.79 116.07
C ASP A 342 -27.10 61.43 116.30
N SER A 343 -28.02 62.35 115.97
CA SER A 343 -29.47 62.20 116.12
C SER A 343 -30.16 62.30 114.76
N TYR A 344 -30.85 61.23 114.37
CA TYR A 344 -31.67 61.21 113.15
C TYR A 344 -33.14 61.26 113.53
N VAL A 345 -33.91 62.02 112.76
CA VAL A 345 -35.37 62.11 112.89
C VAL A 345 -36.01 61.27 111.81
N ILE A 346 -37.05 60.54 112.20
CA ILE A 346 -37.90 59.79 111.26
C ILE A 346 -38.77 60.80 110.50
N THR A 347 -38.58 60.86 109.18
CA THR A 347 -39.39 61.70 108.29
C THR A 347 -40.10 60.84 107.25
N ASN A 348 -41.33 61.19 106.90
CA ASN A 348 -42.03 60.59 105.77
C ASN A 348 -41.81 61.46 104.53
N GLU A 349 -41.21 60.90 103.48
CA GLU A 349 -40.89 61.65 102.26
C GLU A 349 -42.10 61.83 101.34
N ASN A 350 -43.19 61.11 101.59
CA ASN A 350 -44.42 61.24 100.83
C ASN A 350 -45.35 62.25 101.52
N ALA A 351 -45.56 63.42 100.89
CA ALA A 351 -46.56 64.40 101.32
C ALA A 351 -47.87 64.26 100.52
N GLY A 352 -49.03 64.26 101.21
CA GLY A 352 -50.39 64.27 100.63
C GLY A 352 -51.25 63.05 100.98
N ASP A 353 -52.57 63.20 100.83
CA ASP A 353 -53.57 62.24 101.36
C ASP A 353 -53.96 61.12 100.38
N TYR A 354 -53.64 61.27 99.08
CA TYR A 354 -54.10 60.35 98.02
C TYR A 354 -52.94 59.71 97.24
N GLU A 355 -53.13 58.45 96.82
CA GLU A 355 -52.21 57.71 95.96
C GLU A 355 -52.95 57.10 94.76
N PHE A 356 -52.29 57.13 93.60
CA PHE A 356 -52.79 56.56 92.35
C PHE A 356 -52.04 55.27 92.05
N ASP A 357 -52.77 54.16 92.02
CA ASP A 357 -52.25 52.85 91.69
C ASP A 357 -52.79 52.36 90.37
N PHE A 358 -51.96 51.68 89.60
CA PHE A 358 -52.44 50.90 88.46
C PHE A 358 -53.00 49.57 88.98
N VAL A 359 -54.26 49.27 88.65
CA VAL A 359 -55.00 48.13 89.18
C VAL A 359 -55.42 47.22 88.03
N THR A 360 -55.21 45.91 88.20
CA THR A 360 -55.67 44.86 87.29
C THR A 360 -56.50 43.86 88.08
N GLY A 361 -57.66 43.48 87.58
CA GLY A 361 -58.56 42.61 88.33
C GLY A 361 -59.65 41.97 87.49
N ALA A 362 -60.56 41.28 88.16
CA ALA A 362 -61.74 40.70 87.55
C ALA A 362 -63.01 41.34 88.11
N THR A 363 -63.96 41.61 87.23
CA THR A 363 -65.33 42.00 87.60
C THR A 363 -66.26 40.81 87.44
N PHE A 364 -67.10 40.62 88.45
CA PHE A 364 -68.10 39.56 88.53
C PHE A 364 -69.46 40.20 88.41
N LYS A 365 -70.17 39.92 87.32
CA LYS A 365 -71.55 40.39 87.14
C LYS A 365 -72.47 39.72 88.14
N LEU A 366 -73.20 40.53 88.91
CA LEU A 366 -74.23 40.05 89.86
C LEU A 366 -75.63 40.29 89.32
N PHE A 367 -75.87 41.46 88.73
CA PHE A 367 -77.14 41.86 88.14
C PHE A 367 -76.92 42.56 86.82
N ASP A 368 -77.71 42.17 85.82
CA ASP A 368 -77.81 42.92 84.58
C ASP A 368 -78.70 44.15 84.79
N LEU A 369 -78.23 45.34 84.41
CA LEU A 369 -79.04 46.56 84.42
C LEU A 369 -79.43 47.01 83.00
N SER A 370 -79.06 46.25 81.98
CA SER A 370 -79.44 46.53 80.60
C SER A 370 -80.94 46.33 80.36
N ALA A 371 -81.57 47.28 79.68
CA ALA A 371 -82.87 47.06 79.05
C ALA A 371 -82.72 46.10 77.87
N ASP A 372 -83.76 45.31 77.58
CA ASP A 372 -83.70 44.18 76.61
C ASP A 372 -83.25 44.57 75.18
N ASP A 373 -83.38 45.85 74.79
CA ASP A 373 -82.96 46.39 73.48
C ASP A 373 -81.84 47.44 73.57
N ALA A 374 -81.12 47.53 74.70
CA ALA A 374 -80.07 48.52 74.87
C ALA A 374 -78.85 48.23 73.98
N LYS A 375 -78.40 49.24 73.21
CA LYS A 375 -77.20 49.15 72.36
C LYS A 375 -75.91 48.91 73.16
N PHE A 376 -75.89 49.27 74.45
CA PHE A 376 -74.73 49.09 75.33
C PHE A 376 -75.13 48.39 76.62
N THR A 377 -74.25 47.53 77.16
CA THR A 377 -74.49 46.85 78.43
C THR A 377 -74.04 47.63 79.65
N SER A 378 -74.89 47.60 80.67
CA SER A 378 -74.61 48.14 82.01
C SER A 378 -74.95 47.06 83.02
N ASP A 379 -74.06 46.80 83.96
CA ASP A 379 -74.27 45.80 84.99
C ASP A 379 -73.77 46.27 86.36
N VAL A 380 -74.35 45.68 87.41
CA VAL A 380 -73.83 45.82 88.77
C VAL A 380 -73.20 44.50 89.15
N GLY A 381 -72.02 44.62 89.73
CA GLY A 381 -71.22 43.49 90.08
C GLY A 381 -70.29 43.79 91.23
N PHE A 382 -69.32 42.92 91.34
CA PHE A 382 -68.28 42.98 92.33
C PHE A 382 -66.93 42.96 91.65
N PHE A 383 -66.01 43.79 92.10
CA PHE A 383 -64.64 43.84 91.60
C PHE A 383 -63.68 43.26 92.62
N LEU A 384 -62.75 42.46 92.13
CA LEU A 384 -61.58 42.00 92.86
C LEU A 384 -60.33 42.23 92.00
N GLY A 385 -59.41 43.04 92.48
CA GLY A 385 -58.19 43.38 91.74
C GLY A 385 -56.95 43.50 92.62
N PHE A 386 -55.82 43.62 91.94
CA PHE A 386 -54.48 43.74 92.51
C PHE A 386 -53.81 44.96 91.87
N GLY A 387 -53.03 45.73 92.61
CA GLY A 387 -52.46 46.95 92.06
C GLY A 387 -51.24 47.50 92.79
N GLY A 388 -50.66 48.58 92.26
CA GLY A 388 -49.48 49.24 92.82
C GLY A 388 -48.17 48.44 92.65
N LYS A 389 -47.14 48.81 93.42
CA LYS A 389 -45.76 48.26 93.25
C LYS A 389 -45.63 46.78 93.64
N ASN A 390 -46.57 46.20 94.38
CA ASN A 390 -46.53 44.79 94.79
C ASN A 390 -47.91 44.13 94.68
N LEU A 391 -48.13 43.41 93.58
CA LEU A 391 -49.42 42.81 93.21
C LEU A 391 -49.95 41.78 94.23
N PHE A 392 -49.07 41.13 95.00
CA PHE A 392 -49.48 40.07 95.94
C PHE A 392 -49.81 40.57 97.34
N LYS A 393 -49.66 41.87 97.59
CA LYS A 393 -49.83 42.48 98.93
C LYS A 393 -50.69 43.74 98.90
N ASN A 394 -51.39 43.98 97.80
CA ASN A 394 -52.22 45.16 97.58
C ASN A 394 -53.47 44.79 96.78
N PHE A 395 -54.57 44.57 97.50
CA PHE A 395 -55.83 44.08 96.96
C PHE A 395 -56.89 45.18 96.94
N TYR A 396 -57.73 45.19 95.92
CA TYR A 396 -58.84 46.12 95.76
C TYR A 396 -60.12 45.31 95.66
N ILE A 397 -61.08 45.61 96.53
CA ILE A 397 -62.32 44.87 96.59
C ILE A 397 -63.49 45.82 96.80
N GLY A 398 -64.57 45.65 96.04
CA GLY A 398 -65.73 46.51 96.18
C GLY A 398 -66.80 46.30 95.12
N PRO A 399 -67.98 46.92 95.28
CA PRO A 399 -68.96 47.00 94.21
C PRO A 399 -68.35 47.62 92.94
N ASN A 400 -68.79 47.09 91.81
CA ASN A 400 -68.48 47.57 90.47
C ASN A 400 -69.78 47.89 89.75
N VAL A 401 -69.82 49.03 89.08
CA VAL A 401 -70.85 49.37 88.11
C VAL A 401 -70.20 49.51 86.76
N LYS A 402 -70.65 48.69 85.82
CA LYS A 402 -70.25 48.78 84.43
C LYS A 402 -71.16 49.72 83.67
N LEU A 403 -70.56 50.57 82.84
CA LEU A 403 -71.22 51.51 81.95
C LEU A 403 -70.68 51.33 80.52
N PHE A 404 -71.57 51.46 79.54
CA PHE A 404 -71.25 51.53 78.12
C PHE A 404 -70.35 50.39 77.62
N ASP A 405 -70.63 49.15 78.01
CA ASP A 405 -69.91 47.93 77.63
C ASP A 405 -68.46 47.76 78.08
N VAL A 406 -67.75 48.82 78.46
CA VAL A 406 -66.29 48.76 78.61
C VAL A 406 -65.75 49.52 79.83
N ILE A 407 -66.51 50.44 80.41
CA ILE A 407 -66.05 51.27 81.54
C ILE A 407 -66.58 50.69 82.84
N HIS A 408 -65.70 50.52 83.80
CA HIS A 408 -65.99 49.93 85.11
C HIS A 408 -65.64 50.94 86.20
N ILE A 409 -66.67 51.38 86.92
CA ILE A 409 -66.54 52.28 88.08
C ILE A 409 -66.60 51.42 89.33
N ASN A 410 -65.51 51.44 90.10
CA ASN A 410 -65.36 50.66 91.32
C ASN A 410 -65.21 51.60 92.51
N ALA A 411 -65.84 51.27 93.63
CA ALA A 411 -65.59 51.96 94.89
C ALA A 411 -65.60 50.93 96.00
N GLY A 412 -64.66 51.01 96.93
CA GLY A 412 -64.58 49.99 97.98
C GLY A 412 -63.38 50.14 98.89
N LEU A 413 -62.84 49.00 99.30
CA LEU A 413 -61.71 48.94 100.22
C LEU A 413 -60.47 48.43 99.49
N ASN A 414 -59.37 49.14 99.70
CA ASN A 414 -58.04 48.69 99.41
C ASN A 414 -57.47 48.05 100.67
N ILE A 415 -56.98 46.82 100.54
CA ILE A 415 -56.39 46.04 101.62
C ILE A 415 -54.94 45.81 101.24
N ALA A 416 -54.03 46.51 101.90
CA ALA A 416 -52.61 46.48 101.55
C ALA A 416 -51.72 46.37 102.78
N GLU A 417 -50.60 45.68 102.61
CA GLU A 417 -49.55 45.61 103.64
C GLU A 417 -48.56 46.76 103.42
N PHE A 418 -48.52 47.69 104.37
CA PHE A 418 -47.56 48.79 104.37
C PHE A 418 -46.49 48.57 105.44
N ARG A 419 -45.35 49.23 105.26
CA ARG A 419 -44.32 49.33 106.30
C ARG A 419 -44.62 50.53 107.16
N SER A 420 -45.39 50.32 108.23
CA SER A 420 -45.76 51.34 109.20
C SER A 420 -44.72 51.38 110.33
N LEU A 421 -44.62 52.50 111.07
CA LEU A 421 -43.72 52.57 112.22
C LEU A 421 -44.16 51.61 113.33
N LYS A 422 -43.18 51.01 114.01
CA LYS A 422 -43.44 50.12 115.15
C LYS A 422 -44.14 50.90 116.26
N SER A 423 -45.15 50.28 116.89
CA SER A 423 -45.87 50.88 118.01
C SER A 423 -44.91 51.46 119.07
N GLY A 424 -45.08 52.75 119.38
CA GLY A 424 -44.20 53.53 120.25
C GLY A 424 -43.27 54.51 119.52
N PHE A 425 -43.20 54.47 118.18
CA PHE A 425 -42.49 55.44 117.34
C PHE A 425 -43.48 56.22 116.45
N ASN A 426 -43.30 57.53 116.38
CA ASN A 426 -44.05 58.45 115.51
C ASN A 426 -43.10 59.16 114.54
N GLU A 427 -43.67 59.74 113.48
CA GLU A 427 -42.95 60.72 112.64
C GLU A 427 -42.47 61.89 113.53
N GLY A 428 -41.21 62.29 113.38
CA GLY A 428 -40.58 63.29 114.25
C GLY A 428 -39.81 62.73 115.44
N ASP A 429 -39.91 61.42 115.73
CA ASP A 429 -39.13 60.80 116.80
C ASP A 429 -37.64 60.67 116.44
N ARG A 430 -36.80 60.77 117.46
CA ARG A 430 -35.34 60.72 117.35
C ARG A 430 -34.84 59.29 117.53
N VAL A 431 -33.96 58.88 116.63
CA VAL A 431 -33.31 57.57 116.65
C VAL A 431 -31.79 57.77 116.58
N PRO A 432 -31.01 56.98 117.36
CA PRO A 432 -29.55 57.08 117.34
C PRO A 432 -28.98 56.77 115.94
N GLN A 433 -27.89 57.44 115.59
CA GLN A 433 -27.16 57.18 114.35
C GLN A 433 -26.77 55.69 114.21
N GLY A 434 -27.00 55.11 113.03
CA GLY A 434 -26.74 53.68 112.74
C GLY A 434 -27.92 52.73 112.99
N SER A 435 -29.01 53.21 113.59
CA SER A 435 -30.22 52.42 113.81
C SER A 435 -31.01 52.22 112.50
N SER A 436 -31.53 51.01 112.25
CA SER A 436 -32.51 50.80 111.19
C SER A 436 -33.86 51.44 111.56
N ILE A 437 -34.59 51.98 110.58
CA ILE A 437 -35.92 52.53 110.81
C ILE A 437 -36.81 51.45 111.44
N PRO A 438 -37.36 51.69 112.65
CA PRO A 438 -38.17 50.71 113.36
C PRO A 438 -39.55 50.61 112.67
N THR A 439 -39.61 49.86 111.57
CA THR A 439 -40.84 49.58 110.83
C THR A 439 -41.32 48.16 111.09
N VAL A 440 -42.64 47.98 111.03
CA VAL A 440 -43.30 46.68 111.02
C VAL A 440 -44.23 46.62 109.82
N SER A 441 -44.39 45.43 109.24
CA SER A 441 -45.40 45.23 108.22
C SER A 441 -46.78 45.21 108.89
N GLN A 442 -47.68 46.09 108.47
CA GLN A 442 -49.03 46.19 108.97
C GLN A 442 -50.01 46.23 107.81
N TRP A 443 -51.11 45.48 107.93
CA TRP A 443 -52.22 45.55 106.99
C TRP A 443 -53.08 46.76 107.32
N GLU A 444 -53.32 47.59 106.31
CA GLU A 444 -54.23 48.72 106.41
C GLU A 444 -55.36 48.60 105.41
N LEU A 445 -56.53 49.04 105.83
CA LEU A 445 -57.76 49.04 105.06
C LEU A 445 -58.13 50.49 104.76
N THR A 446 -58.08 50.86 103.49
CA THR A 446 -58.23 52.26 103.07
C THR A 446 -59.33 52.35 102.01
N PRO A 447 -60.21 53.36 102.07
CA PRO A 447 -61.23 53.52 101.04
C PRO A 447 -60.56 53.91 99.71
N TYR A 448 -61.05 53.33 98.62
CA TYR A 448 -60.60 53.65 97.27
C TYR A 448 -61.76 53.86 96.31
N PHE A 449 -61.47 54.62 95.26
CA PHE A 449 -62.29 54.80 94.07
C PHE A 449 -61.47 54.41 92.85
N GLY A 450 -62.03 53.61 91.95
CA GLY A 450 -61.33 53.08 90.80
C GLY A 450 -62.09 53.28 89.50
N LEU A 451 -61.36 53.58 88.43
CA LEU A 451 -61.83 53.56 87.06
C LEU A 451 -61.04 52.52 86.29
N THR A 452 -61.72 51.49 85.80
CA THR A 452 -61.10 50.37 85.08
C THR A 452 -61.79 50.14 83.74
N PHE A 453 -61.08 49.50 82.81
CA PHE A 453 -61.56 49.22 81.46
C PHE A 453 -61.42 47.73 81.13
N ASP A 454 -62.35 47.21 80.33
CA ASP A 454 -62.28 45.84 79.81
C ASP A 454 -60.98 45.64 79.00
N PHE A 455 -60.23 44.58 79.29
CA PHE A 455 -58.93 44.31 78.66
C PHE A 455 -59.04 44.15 77.13
N SER A 456 -60.17 43.65 76.65
CA SER A 456 -60.49 43.50 75.22
C SER A 456 -60.43 44.83 74.46
N LEU A 457 -60.89 45.93 75.08
CA LEU A 457 -60.86 47.26 74.47
C LEU A 457 -59.41 47.79 74.40
N ILE A 458 -58.66 47.70 75.50
CA ILE A 458 -57.26 48.16 75.56
C ILE A 458 -56.43 47.45 74.47
N THR A 459 -56.60 46.13 74.32
CA THR A 459 -55.90 45.37 73.27
C THR A 459 -56.33 45.77 71.85
N SER A 460 -57.59 46.16 71.65
CA SER A 460 -58.08 46.57 70.32
C SER A 460 -57.60 47.96 69.88
N ILE A 461 -57.34 48.85 70.85
CA ILE A 461 -56.82 50.20 70.61
C ILE A 461 -55.29 50.16 70.45
N ALA A 462 -54.60 49.37 71.27
CA ALA A 462 -53.14 49.19 71.18
C ALA A 462 -52.70 48.46 69.89
N GLY A 463 -53.56 47.66 69.26
CA GLY A 463 -53.31 47.05 67.95
C GLY A 463 -53.57 47.97 66.75
N LYS A 464 -54.01 49.22 66.96
CA LYS A 464 -54.30 50.21 65.92
C LYS A 464 -53.51 51.54 66.09
N LEU A 465 -52.61 51.59 67.06
CA LEU A 465 -51.53 52.56 67.18
C LEU A 465 -50.23 51.88 66.77
#